data_AF-A0A315AMS1-F1
#
_entry.id   AF-A0A315AMS1-F1
#
_cell.length_a   1.000
_cell.length_b   1.000
_cell.length_c   1.000
_cell.angle_alpha   90.00
_cell.angle_beta   90.00
_cell.angle_gamma   90.00
#
_symmetry.space_group_name_H-M   'P 1'
#
loop_
_entity.id
_entity.type
_entity.pdbx_description
1 polymer ?
#
loop_
_entity_poly.entity_id
_entity_poly.type
_entity_poly.pdbx_seq_one_letter_code
_entity_poly.pdbx_strand_id
1 'polypeptide(L)'
;MELHHYHHACSSSVSNNSLDAPLLVSNNTYVFTANNCVKCQCSSASNWTLQCEPSTVNSTGCPAMQCQGSSQLFLGNTTTSGCDQTTCTYAGYNKTNVLTTLTTQSTCAAPPPDNKNNASRMGLQGSSWSFLFAAIHLALLFLHVLQ
;
A
#
# COMPACT_ATOMS: atom_id res chain seq x y z
N MET A 1 -16.07 -23.25 -14.59
CA MET A 1 -16.21 -21.89 -14.05
C MET A 1 -15.48 -21.86 -12.73
N GLU A 2 -14.22 -21.42 -12.75
CA GLU A 2 -13.43 -21.24 -11.54
C GLU A 2 -13.90 -19.92 -10.91
N LEU A 3 -14.58 -20.00 -9.76
CA LEU A 3 -15.02 -18.81 -9.05
C LEU A 3 -13.79 -18.23 -8.34
N HIS A 4 -13.10 -17.28 -8.99
CA HIS A 4 -12.11 -16.46 -8.32
C HIS A 4 -12.81 -15.65 -7.22
N HIS A 5 -12.83 -16.17 -6.00
CA HIS A 5 -13.26 -15.44 -4.82
C HIS A 5 -12.25 -14.32 -4.58
N TYR A 6 -12.56 -13.13 -5.09
CA TYR A 6 -11.79 -11.93 -4.83
C TYR A 6 -12.03 -11.49 -3.38
N HIS A 7 -11.18 -11.97 -2.47
CA HIS A 7 -11.19 -11.49 -1.09
C HIS A 7 -10.43 -10.16 -1.02
N HIS A 8 -11.14 -9.09 -0.69
CA HIS A 8 -10.53 -7.78 -0.43
C HIS A 8 -9.57 -7.90 0.77
N ALA A 9 -8.30 -7.57 0.52
CA ALA A 9 -7.27 -7.44 1.55
C ALA A 9 -7.03 -5.96 1.85
N CYS A 10 -6.55 -5.68 3.06
CA CYS A 10 -6.19 -4.31 3.42
C CYS A 10 -4.86 -3.90 2.78
N SER A 11 -4.79 -2.62 2.38
CA SER A 11 -3.54 -1.94 2.08
C SER A 11 -2.65 -1.87 3.32
N SER A 12 -1.34 -1.96 3.14
CA SER A 12 -0.39 -1.93 4.26
C SER A 12 0.86 -1.11 3.91
N SER A 13 1.59 -0.68 4.94
CA SER A 13 2.90 -0.02 4.81
C SER A 13 4.06 -1.03 4.82
N VAL A 14 3.78 -2.33 4.74
CA VAL A 14 4.82 -3.37 4.80
C VAL A 14 5.72 -3.27 3.57
N SER A 15 7.00 -3.03 3.81
CA SER A 15 8.00 -2.95 2.74
C SER A 15 8.16 -4.28 2.03
N ASN A 16 8.38 -4.26 0.72
CA ASN A 16 8.71 -5.45 -0.08
C ASN A 16 10.02 -6.13 0.37
N ASN A 17 10.87 -5.43 1.11
CA ASN A 17 12.10 -5.97 1.69
C ASN A 17 11.89 -6.61 3.08
N SER A 18 10.67 -6.55 3.62
CA SER A 18 10.29 -7.24 4.85
C SER A 18 10.26 -8.75 4.63
N LEU A 19 10.60 -9.51 5.67
CA LEU A 19 10.37 -10.96 5.68
C LEU A 19 8.90 -11.34 5.74
N ASP A 20 8.04 -10.39 6.09
CA ASP A 20 6.60 -10.57 6.14
C ASP A 20 5.92 -10.21 4.82
N ALA A 21 6.68 -9.82 3.79
CA ALA A 21 6.11 -9.44 2.50
C ALA A 21 5.79 -10.67 1.62
N PRO A 22 4.63 -10.68 0.92
CA PRO A 22 3.50 -9.75 1.06
C PRO A 22 2.61 -10.09 2.27
N LEU A 23 2.30 -9.10 3.11
CA LEU A 23 1.37 -9.29 4.23
C LEU A 23 -0.06 -9.00 3.78
N LEU A 24 -0.80 -10.06 3.47
CA LEU A 24 -2.20 -9.98 3.02
C LEU A 24 -3.13 -10.47 4.13
N VAL A 25 -4.05 -9.62 4.56
CA VAL A 25 -5.06 -9.94 5.57
C VAL A 25 -6.44 -9.63 4.99
N SER A 26 -7.29 -10.64 4.92
CA SER A 26 -8.65 -10.53 4.37
C SER A 26 -9.58 -9.75 5.31
N ASN A 27 -10.66 -9.21 4.76
CA ASN A 27 -11.67 -8.49 5.53
C ASN A 27 -12.15 -9.27 6.77
N ASN A 28 -12.21 -8.60 7.92
CA ASN A 28 -12.63 -9.11 9.22
C ASN A 28 -11.80 -10.29 9.74
N THR A 29 -10.56 -10.42 9.29
CA THR A 29 -9.59 -11.40 9.81
C THR A 29 -8.38 -10.72 10.43
N TYR A 30 -7.55 -11.51 11.12
CA TYR A 30 -6.30 -11.05 11.71
C TYR A 30 -5.18 -12.09 11.52
N VAL A 31 -3.95 -11.64 11.68
CA VAL A 31 -2.74 -12.47 11.61
C VAL A 31 -1.73 -12.01 12.66
N PHE A 32 -0.93 -12.94 13.16
CA PHE A 32 0.24 -12.64 13.98
C PHE A 32 1.50 -12.71 13.13
N THR A 33 2.39 -11.75 13.30
CA THR A 33 3.66 -11.66 12.55
C THR A 33 4.81 -11.25 13.46
N ALA A 34 6.02 -11.15 12.91
CA ALA A 34 7.25 -10.85 13.65
C ALA A 34 7.42 -11.74 14.89
N ASN A 35 7.37 -13.06 14.71
CA ASN A 35 7.42 -14.06 15.80
C ASN A 35 6.35 -13.84 16.87
N ASN A 36 5.11 -13.60 16.43
CA ASN A 36 3.94 -13.32 17.25
C ASN A 36 4.03 -12.03 18.08
N CYS A 37 4.98 -11.14 17.79
CA CYS A 37 5.10 -9.85 18.47
C CYS A 37 4.10 -8.81 17.97
N VAL A 38 3.61 -8.94 16.75
CA VAL A 38 2.66 -7.98 16.15
C VAL A 38 1.40 -8.71 15.74
N LYS A 39 0.24 -8.13 16.08
CA LYS A 39 -1.06 -8.56 15.58
C LYS A 39 -1.57 -7.54 14.58
N CYS A 40 -1.92 -8.00 13.39
CA CYS A 40 -2.49 -7.16 12.34
C CYS A 40 -3.88 -7.63 11.97
N GLN A 41 -4.81 -6.71 11.82
CA GLN A 41 -6.20 -6.97 11.45
C GLN A 41 -6.63 -6.12 10.28
N CYS A 42 -7.56 -6.66 9.49
CA CYS A 42 -8.15 -5.95 8.36
C CYS A 42 -9.64 -5.81 8.55
N SER A 43 -10.16 -4.60 8.37
CA SER A 43 -11.60 -4.33 8.37
C SER A 43 -11.92 -3.16 7.44
N SER A 44 -13.07 -3.25 6.78
CA SER A 44 -13.64 -2.13 6.02
C SER A 44 -13.88 -0.88 6.87
N ALA A 45 -14.07 -1.03 8.19
CA ALA A 45 -14.21 0.09 9.13
C ALA A 45 -12.95 0.98 9.21
N SER A 46 -11.79 0.42 8.89
CA SER A 46 -10.51 1.12 8.87
C SER A 46 -10.10 1.55 7.46
N ASN A 47 -11.09 1.85 6.59
CA ASN A 47 -10.88 2.25 5.19
C ASN A 47 -9.99 1.27 4.39
N TRP A 48 -10.07 -0.03 4.69
CA TRP A 48 -9.22 -1.05 4.08
C TRP A 48 -7.72 -0.82 4.30
N THR A 49 -7.36 -0.19 5.41
CA THR A 49 -5.97 -0.04 5.84
C THR A 49 -5.67 -1.01 6.97
N LEU A 50 -4.56 -1.74 6.86
CA LEU A 50 -4.13 -2.73 7.82
C LEU A 50 -3.83 -2.07 9.16
N GLN A 51 -4.53 -2.51 10.21
CA GLN A 51 -4.32 -2.01 11.56
C GLN A 51 -3.47 -3.00 12.34
N CYS A 52 -2.34 -2.55 12.88
CA CYS A 52 -1.43 -3.42 13.63
C CYS A 52 -1.16 -2.86 15.02
N GLU A 53 -1.06 -3.76 15.99
CA GLU A 53 -0.81 -3.46 17.40
C GLU A 53 0.22 -4.46 17.97
N PRO A 54 0.93 -4.11 19.05
CA PRO A 54 1.70 -5.09 19.82
C PRO A 54 0.81 -6.26 20.24
N SER A 55 1.29 -7.47 20.01
CA SER A 55 0.57 -8.70 20.34
C SER A 55 0.48 -8.91 21.85
N THR A 56 -0.66 -9.40 22.31
CA THR A 56 -0.87 -9.83 23.69
C THR A 56 -0.43 -11.27 23.95
N VAL A 57 -0.17 -12.05 22.89
CA VAL A 57 0.12 -13.49 22.98
C VAL A 57 1.62 -13.75 23.17
N ASN A 58 2.47 -12.83 22.71
CA ASN A 58 3.90 -12.87 22.95
C ASN A 58 4.38 -11.47 23.33
N SER A 59 4.53 -11.22 24.64
CA SER A 59 5.02 -9.95 25.18
C SER A 59 6.48 -10.03 25.64
N THR A 60 7.06 -11.22 25.72
CA THR A 60 8.41 -11.44 26.26
C THR A 60 9.41 -11.58 25.12
N GLY A 61 10.45 -10.75 25.10
CA GLY A 61 11.51 -10.82 24.08
C GLY A 61 11.16 -10.18 22.74
N CYS A 62 10.05 -9.46 22.64
CA CYS A 62 9.72 -8.69 21.44
C CYS A 62 10.58 -7.41 21.35
N PRO A 63 11.10 -7.08 20.16
CA PRO A 63 11.84 -5.84 19.96
C PRO A 63 10.93 -4.61 20.14
N ALA A 64 11.53 -3.47 20.44
CA ALA A 64 10.79 -2.22 20.59
C ALA A 64 10.05 -1.86 19.28
N MET A 65 8.82 -1.36 19.43
CA MET A 65 7.95 -0.98 18.31
C MET A 65 7.67 0.53 18.30
N GLN A 66 8.66 1.32 18.69
CA GLN A 66 8.61 2.78 18.61
C GLN A 66 8.76 3.23 17.15
N CYS A 67 8.07 4.27 16.73
CA CYS A 67 8.14 4.76 15.36
C CYS A 67 9.41 5.52 15.05
N GLN A 68 10.03 5.21 13.91
CA GLN A 68 11.08 6.07 13.38
C GLN A 68 10.51 7.47 13.07
N GLY A 69 11.22 8.51 13.51
CA GLY A 69 10.78 9.90 13.35
C GLY A 69 9.87 10.44 14.45
N SER A 70 9.46 9.63 15.44
CA SER A 70 8.74 10.12 16.62
C SER A 70 9.11 9.32 17.88
N SER A 71 9.59 10.00 18.91
CA SER A 71 9.89 9.37 20.20
C SER A 71 8.64 9.10 21.06
N GLN A 72 7.47 9.62 20.66
CA GLN A 72 6.24 9.54 21.45
C GLN A 72 5.23 8.54 20.90
N LEU A 73 5.42 8.10 19.65
CA LEU A 73 4.50 7.19 18.97
C LEU A 73 5.06 5.78 18.94
N PHE A 74 4.24 4.83 19.39
CA PHE A 74 4.47 3.40 19.27
C PHE A 74 3.46 2.81 18.28
N LEU A 75 3.73 1.60 17.79
CA LEU A 75 2.89 0.92 16.82
C LEU A 75 1.41 0.92 17.22
N GLY A 76 0.56 1.38 16.30
CA GLY A 76 -0.88 1.52 16.49
C GLY A 76 -1.32 2.83 17.14
N ASN A 77 -0.41 3.64 17.68
CA ASN A 77 -0.77 4.96 18.19
C ASN A 77 -1.00 5.97 17.07
N THR A 78 -1.95 6.86 17.29
CA THR A 78 -2.28 7.98 16.42
C THR A 78 -2.22 9.27 17.22
N THR A 79 -1.56 10.29 16.68
CA THR A 79 -1.65 11.66 17.16
C THR A 79 -2.36 12.54 16.14
N THR A 80 -3.03 13.58 16.61
CA THR A 80 -3.72 14.55 15.75
C THR A 80 -3.12 15.92 15.95
N SER A 81 -2.78 16.59 14.86
CA SER A 81 -2.33 17.98 14.84
C SER A 81 -3.16 18.75 13.82
N GLY A 82 -4.05 19.63 14.29
CA GLY A 82 -5.08 20.22 13.42
C GLY A 82 -6.01 19.13 12.88
N CYS A 83 -6.08 19.00 11.55
CA CYS A 83 -6.82 17.91 10.89
C CYS A 83 -5.93 16.76 10.43
N ASP A 84 -4.61 16.83 10.64
CA ASP A 84 -3.69 15.78 10.25
C ASP A 84 -3.60 14.73 11.35
N GLN A 85 -3.96 13.50 11.01
CA GLN A 85 -3.80 12.33 11.86
C GLN A 85 -2.54 11.60 11.43
N THR A 86 -1.56 11.50 12.33
CA THR A 86 -0.34 10.74 12.11
C THR A 86 -0.39 9.47 12.93
N THR A 87 -0.35 8.32 12.26
CA THR A 87 -0.39 7.00 12.86
C THR A 87 0.96 6.32 12.71
N CYS A 88 1.42 5.64 13.76
CA CYS A 88 2.56 4.75 13.68
C CYS A 88 2.11 3.38 13.16
N THR A 89 2.47 3.05 11.92
CA THR A 89 2.03 1.85 11.22
C THR A 89 3.15 0.81 11.12
N TYR A 90 2.75 -0.45 10.94
CA TYR A 90 3.66 -1.55 10.75
C TYR A 90 4.28 -1.52 9.35
N ALA A 91 5.61 -1.56 9.28
CA ALA A 91 6.37 -1.53 8.04
C ALA A 91 7.09 -2.86 7.72
N GLY A 92 7.04 -3.85 8.62
CA GLY A 92 7.57 -5.19 8.39
C GLY A 92 8.52 -5.70 9.48
N TYR A 93 9.29 -6.74 9.13
CA TYR A 93 10.22 -7.42 10.04
C TYR A 93 11.50 -7.86 9.30
N ASN A 94 12.66 -7.75 9.95
CA ASN A 94 13.96 -8.10 9.36
C ASN A 94 14.80 -9.12 10.16
N LYS A 95 14.16 -10.07 10.85
CA LYS A 95 14.73 -11.10 11.77
C LYS A 95 15.11 -10.59 13.16
N THR A 96 15.38 -9.31 13.31
CA THR A 96 15.83 -8.75 14.60
C THR A 96 14.91 -7.64 15.07
N ASN A 97 14.41 -6.82 14.15
CA ASN A 97 13.63 -5.64 14.49
C ASN A 97 12.26 -5.66 13.82
N VAL A 98 11.27 -5.19 14.57
CA VAL A 98 9.99 -4.74 14.02
C VAL A 98 10.22 -3.38 13.39
N LEU A 99 9.87 -3.27 12.11
CA LEU A 99 9.95 -2.05 11.33
C LEU A 99 8.62 -1.32 11.44
N THR A 100 8.69 -0.02 11.67
CA THR A 100 7.54 0.87 11.83
C THR A 100 7.75 2.12 10.98
N THR A 101 6.65 2.77 10.59
CA THR A 101 6.71 4.03 9.84
C THR A 101 5.57 4.96 10.25
N LEU A 102 5.77 6.26 10.07
CA LEU A 102 4.73 7.25 10.31
C LEU A 102 3.91 7.45 9.03
N THR A 103 2.60 7.28 9.16
CA THR A 103 1.65 7.54 8.08
C THR A 103 0.75 8.69 8.49
N THR A 104 0.80 9.78 7.75
CA THR A 104 -0.03 10.97 7.99
C THR A 104 -1.16 11.04 6.97
N GLN A 105 -2.38 11.22 7.47
CA GLN A 105 -3.58 11.45 6.66
C GLN A 105 -4.26 12.73 7.12
N SER A 106 -4.59 13.61 6.17
CA SER A 106 -5.41 14.78 6.46
C SER A 106 -6.88 14.42 6.47
N THR A 107 -7.59 14.88 7.49
CA THR A 107 -9.05 14.74 7.65
C THR A 107 -9.80 16.05 7.36
N CYS A 108 -9.07 17.09 6.94
CA CYS A 108 -9.69 18.33 6.47
C CYS A 108 -10.61 18.05 5.28
N ALA A 109 -11.72 18.78 5.19
CA ALA A 109 -12.48 18.84 3.96
C ALA A 109 -11.55 19.33 2.85
N ALA A 110 -11.52 18.61 1.72
CA ALA A 110 -10.87 19.14 0.54
C ALA A 110 -11.48 20.52 0.24
N PRO A 111 -10.68 21.52 -0.15
CA PRO A 111 -11.23 22.77 -0.65
C PRO A 111 -12.25 22.42 -1.76
N PRO A 112 -13.35 23.20 -1.90
CA PRO A 112 -14.23 23.04 -3.03
C PRO A 112 -13.38 22.99 -4.29
N PRO A 113 -13.66 22.08 -5.25
CA PRO A 113 -12.93 22.08 -6.50
C PRO A 113 -13.02 23.51 -7.06
N ASP A 114 -11.85 24.15 -7.25
CA ASP A 114 -11.78 25.43 -7.93
C ASP A 114 -12.57 25.24 -9.23
N ASN A 115 -13.69 25.94 -9.37
CA ASN A 115 -14.48 26.04 -10.61
C ASN A 115 -13.73 26.79 -11.72
N LYS A 116 -12.40 26.77 -11.68
CA LYS A 116 -11.55 27.14 -12.80
C LYS A 116 -11.71 26.03 -13.82
N ASN A 117 -12.56 26.31 -14.80
CA ASN A 117 -12.61 25.62 -16.08
C ASN A 117 -11.24 25.76 -16.76
N ASN A 118 -10.21 25.09 -16.26
CA ASN A 118 -8.99 24.89 -17.01
C ASN A 118 -9.27 23.70 -17.91
N ALA A 119 -9.97 23.98 -19.02
CA ALA A 119 -10.00 23.07 -20.14
C ALA A 119 -8.54 22.90 -20.57
N SER A 120 -7.90 21.82 -20.11
CA SER A 120 -6.70 21.32 -20.74
C SER A 120 -7.11 21.06 -22.18
N ARG A 121 -6.73 21.95 -23.09
CA ARG A 121 -6.74 21.64 -24.51
C ARG A 121 -5.99 20.32 -24.63
N MET A 122 -6.73 19.26 -24.92
CA MET A 122 -6.21 18.00 -25.41
C MET A 122 -5.49 18.34 -26.72
N GLY A 123 -4.21 18.70 -26.59
CA GLY A 123 -3.32 18.88 -27.71
C GLY A 123 -3.24 17.55 -28.42
N LEU A 124 -3.82 17.48 -29.62
CA LEU A 124 -3.65 16.38 -30.54
C LEU A 124 -2.21 16.42 -31.07
N GLN A 125 -1.24 16.07 -30.22
CA GLN A 125 0.16 16.01 -30.62
C GLN A 125 0.87 14.82 -29.95
N GLY A 126 0.24 13.66 -30.04
CA GLY A 126 0.92 12.37 -29.97
C GLY A 126 1.05 11.83 -31.39
N SER A 127 2.12 12.21 -32.09
CA SER A 127 2.45 11.67 -33.40
C SER A 127 2.67 10.16 -33.25
N SER A 128 1.67 9.37 -33.63
CA SER A 128 1.67 7.92 -33.47
C SER A 128 2.54 7.28 -34.55
N TRP A 129 3.86 7.35 -34.35
CA TRP A 129 4.83 6.68 -35.22
C TRP A 129 4.89 5.17 -34.99
N SER A 130 4.23 4.68 -33.93
CA SER A 130 4.18 3.26 -33.55
C SER A 130 3.49 2.37 -34.60
N PHE A 131 2.51 2.89 -35.35
CA PHE A 131 1.80 2.10 -36.37
C PHE A 131 2.67 1.77 -37.59
N LEU A 132 3.59 2.66 -37.98
CA LEU A 132 4.47 2.42 -39.13
C LEU A 132 5.47 1.30 -38.84
N PHE A 133 6.03 1.25 -37.64
CA PHE A 133 6.95 0.18 -37.23
C PHE A 133 6.23 -1.17 -37.16
N ALA A 134 5.00 -1.21 -36.62
CA ALA A 134 4.20 -2.44 -36.56
C ALA A 134 3.86 -2.98 -37.95
N ALA A 135 3.50 -2.11 -38.90
CA ALA A 135 3.18 -2.51 -40.27
C ALA A 135 4.41 -3.06 -41.02
N ILE A 136 5.59 -2.45 -40.85
CA ILE A 136 6.84 -2.91 -41.47
C ILE A 136 7.23 -4.30 -40.94
N HIS A 137 7.11 -4.53 -39.62
CA HIS A 137 7.42 -5.83 -39.03
C HIS A 137 6.49 -6.94 -39.52
N LEU A 138 5.19 -6.65 -39.66
CA LEU A 138 4.21 -7.60 -40.21
C LEU A 138 4.51 -7.94 -41.68
N ALA A 139 4.85 -6.95 -42.51
CA ALA A 139 5.17 -7.20 -43.91
C ALA A 139 6.42 -8.07 -44.10
N LEU A 140 7.47 -7.84 -43.30
CA LEU A 140 8.69 -8.64 -43.34
C LEU A 140 8.44 -10.09 -42.91
N LEU A 141 7.61 -10.31 -41.88
CA LEU A 141 7.21 -11.66 -41.47
C LEU A 141 6.44 -12.39 -42.57
N PHE A 142 5.52 -11.72 -43.26
CA PHE A 142 4.77 -12.31 -44.37
C PHE A 142 5.67 -12.73 -45.54
N LEU A 143 6.66 -11.90 -45.90
CA LEU A 143 7.63 -12.24 -46.95
C LEU A 143 8.51 -13.43 -46.58
N HIS A 144 8.88 -13.56 -45.30
CA HIS A 144 9.73 -14.66 -44.83
C HIS A 144 9.00 -16.02 -44.79
N VAL A 145 7.67 -16.01 -44.59
CA VAL A 145 6.84 -17.24 -44.58
C VAL A 145 6.49 -17.71 -45.99
N LEU A 146 6.63 -16.86 -47.01
CA LEU A 146 6.28 -17.17 -48.40
C LEU A 146 7.47 -17.65 -49.27
N GLN A 147 8.67 -17.74 -48.70
CA GLN A 147 9.86 -18.39 -49.28
C GLN A 147 10.05 -19.79 -48.71
#